data_AF-A0A3D3MBH0-F1
#
_entry.id   AF-A0A3D3MBH0-F1
#
_cell.length_a   1.000
_cell.length_b   1.000
_cell.length_c   1.000
_cell.angle_alpha   90.00
_cell.angle_beta   90.00
_cell.angle_gamma   90.00
#
_symmetry.space_group_name_H-M   'P 1'
#
loop_
_entity.id
_entity.type
_entity.pdbx_description
1 polymer ?
#
loop_
_entity_poly.entity_id
_entity_poly.type
_entity_poly.pdbx_seq_one_letter_code
_entity_poly.pdbx_strand_id
1 'polypeptide(L)'
;MNLKEPDKRRVDLKEVKWGDYDYDGNNLALHNEQLYTGYVIYTRYPDGVIKAEVEYNAGSNIGWENEYNKIGILIYSCYTVGPTTQEVYKYDDEGNLIDHYTL
;
A
#
# COMPACT_ATOMS: atom_id res chain seq x y z
N MET A 1 -10.41 -10.68 7.09
CA MET A 1 -9.74 -9.52 6.46
C MET A 1 -9.82 -9.69 4.97
N ASN A 2 -10.33 -8.68 4.27
CA ASN A 2 -10.52 -8.69 2.82
C ASN A 2 -9.45 -7.79 2.19
N LEU A 3 -8.26 -8.37 2.04
CA LEU A 3 -7.11 -7.64 1.50
C LEU A 3 -7.31 -7.31 0.02
N LYS A 4 -6.87 -6.12 -0.38
CA LYS A 4 -6.73 -5.75 -1.78
C LYS A 4 -5.62 -6.61 -2.39
N GLU A 5 -5.91 -7.32 -3.48
CA GLU A 5 -4.96 -8.23 -4.13
C GLU A 5 -4.29 -9.21 -3.13
N PRO A 6 -5.07 -10.14 -2.57
CA PRO A 6 -4.63 -10.99 -1.46
C PRO A 6 -3.43 -11.88 -1.82
N ASP A 7 -3.25 -12.18 -3.11
CA ASP A 7 -2.16 -13.04 -3.60
C ASP A 7 -0.81 -12.32 -3.71
N LYS A 8 -0.79 -10.97 -3.67
CA LYS A 8 0.47 -10.22 -3.68
C LYS A 8 1.21 -10.40 -2.36
N ARG A 9 2.53 -10.59 -2.48
CA ARG A 9 3.43 -10.70 -1.32
C ARG A 9 3.36 -9.44 -0.47
N ARG A 10 3.45 -9.63 0.83
CA ARG A 10 3.52 -8.58 1.85
C ARG A 10 4.76 -8.76 2.72
N VAL A 11 5.39 -7.65 3.10
CA VAL A 11 6.49 -7.61 4.07
C VAL A 11 6.23 -6.48 5.08
N ASP A 12 6.68 -6.65 6.33
CA ASP A 12 6.59 -5.54 7.29
C ASP A 12 7.61 -4.45 6.95
N LEU A 13 7.28 -3.19 7.22
CA LEU A 13 8.18 -2.03 7.01
C LEU A 13 9.59 -2.23 7.60
N LYS A 14 9.71 -2.92 8.74
CA LYS A 14 11.00 -3.22 9.41
C LYS A 14 11.92 -4.16 8.60
N GLU A 15 11.36 -4.90 7.65
CA GLU A 15 12.10 -5.82 6.77
C GLU A 15 12.58 -5.12 5.49
N VAL A 16 12.09 -3.90 5.24
CA VAL A 16 12.48 -3.10 4.08
C VAL A 16 13.74 -2.31 4.40
N LYS A 17 14.70 -2.36 3.47
CA LYS A 17 15.81 -1.42 3.41
C LYS A 17 15.49 -0.35 2.37
N TRP A 18 15.90 0.88 2.63
CA TRP A 18 15.73 2.00 1.71
C TRP A 18 17.02 2.22 0.93
N GLY A 19 16.95 2.06 -0.39
CA GLY A 19 18.05 2.28 -1.32
C GLY A 19 18.14 3.73 -1.79
N ASP A 20 18.78 3.93 -2.93
CA ASP A 20 18.87 5.22 -3.61
C ASP A 20 17.49 5.74 -4.04
N TYR A 21 17.44 7.00 -4.44
CA TYR A 21 16.23 7.64 -4.94
C TYR A 21 15.85 7.13 -6.34
N ASP A 22 14.55 6.93 -6.55
CA ASP A 22 13.97 6.79 -7.87
C ASP A 22 13.88 8.14 -8.61
N TYR A 23 13.38 8.11 -9.84
CA TYR A 23 13.26 9.30 -10.69
C TYR A 23 12.36 10.39 -10.05
N ASP A 24 11.45 9.98 -9.18
CA ASP A 24 10.49 10.84 -8.51
C ASP A 24 11.01 11.39 -7.16
N GLY A 25 12.23 11.03 -6.79
CA GLY A 25 12.88 11.47 -5.55
C GLY A 25 12.45 10.69 -4.31
N ASN A 26 11.83 9.52 -4.47
CA ASN A 26 11.49 8.62 -3.37
C ASN A 26 12.55 7.53 -3.21
N ASN A 27 12.83 7.10 -1.98
CA ASN A 27 13.78 5.99 -1.78
C ASN A 27 13.20 4.67 -2.32
N LEU A 28 14.03 3.92 -3.03
CA LEU A 28 13.69 2.58 -3.52
C LEU A 28 13.54 1.58 -2.37
N ALA A 29 12.43 0.86 -2.32
CA ALA A 29 12.21 -0.24 -1.40
C ALA A 29 13.01 -1.48 -1.83
N LEU A 30 13.84 -1.99 -0.92
CA LEU A 30 14.63 -3.20 -1.08
C LEU A 30 14.19 -4.25 -0.06
N HIS A 31 14.08 -5.50 -0.48
CA HIS A 31 13.86 -6.64 0.39
C HIS A 31 14.82 -7.77 -0.02
N ASN A 32 15.60 -8.29 0.93
CA ASN A 32 16.73 -9.19 0.65
C ASN A 32 17.69 -8.64 -0.41
N GLU A 33 18.01 -7.34 -0.32
CA GLU A 33 18.97 -6.65 -1.22
C GLU A 33 18.54 -6.58 -2.69
N GLN A 34 17.27 -6.90 -2.99
CA GLN A 34 16.67 -6.79 -4.31
C GLN A 34 15.54 -5.77 -4.31
N LEU A 35 15.32 -5.11 -5.46
CA LEU A 35 14.18 -4.22 -5.68
C LEU A 35 12.88 -4.97 -5.37
N TYR A 36 12.09 -4.40 -4.46
CA TYR A 36 10.91 -5.07 -3.95
C TYR A 36 9.73 -4.88 -4.91
N THR A 37 8.89 -5.92 -5.03
CA THR A 37 7.60 -5.85 -5.72
C THR A 37 6.56 -6.57 -4.87
N GLY A 38 5.47 -5.87 -4.55
CA GLY A 38 4.45 -6.30 -3.61
C GLY A 38 4.10 -5.20 -2.62
N TYR A 39 3.39 -5.54 -1.54
CA TYR A 39 2.96 -4.59 -0.53
C TYR A 39 3.94 -4.49 0.63
N VAL A 40 4.21 -3.27 1.07
CA VAL A 40 4.90 -2.98 2.34
C VAL A 40 3.84 -2.57 3.36
N ILE A 41 3.80 -3.29 4.48
CA ILE A 41 2.87 -3.00 5.57
C ILE A 41 3.50 -1.92 6.46
N TYR A 42 2.92 -0.73 6.42
CA TYR A 42 3.39 0.43 7.17
C TYR A 42 2.95 0.39 8.63
N THR A 43 1.67 0.06 8.85
CA THR A 43 1.10 0.05 10.20
C THR A 43 0.09 -1.07 10.39
N ARG A 44 -0.02 -1.51 11.64
CA ARG A 44 -0.99 -2.49 12.11
C ARG A 44 -1.75 -1.92 13.31
N TYR A 45 -2.96 -2.40 13.52
CA TYR A 45 -3.66 -2.25 14.78
C TYR A 45 -2.98 -3.09 15.88
N PRO A 46 -3.24 -2.81 17.19
CA PRO A 46 -2.63 -3.54 18.30
C PRO A 46 -2.89 -5.07 18.29
N ASP A 47 -3.98 -5.50 17.66
CA ASP A 47 -4.35 -6.91 17.47
C ASP A 47 -3.67 -7.56 16.25
N GLY A 48 -2.84 -6.82 15.52
CA GLY A 48 -2.06 -7.30 14.38
C GLY A 48 -2.74 -7.13 13.01
N VAL A 49 -4.00 -6.71 12.98
CA VAL A 49 -4.72 -6.41 11.72
C VAL A 49 -3.97 -5.32 10.94
N ILE A 50 -3.79 -5.52 9.63
CA ILE A 50 -3.16 -4.51 8.77
C ILE A 50 -4.01 -3.26 8.79
N LYS A 51 -3.41 -2.11 9.09
CA LYS A 51 -4.09 -0.82 9.06
C LYS A 51 -3.79 -0.09 7.76
N ALA A 52 -2.54 -0.09 7.33
CA ALA A 52 -2.12 0.56 6.09
C ALA A 52 -0.99 -0.22 5.41
N GLU A 53 -1.08 -0.33 4.08
CA GLU A 53 -0.04 -0.91 3.23
C GLU A 53 0.07 -0.14 1.90
N VAL A 54 1.26 -0.15 1.32
CA VAL A 54 1.60 0.55 0.07
C VAL A 54 2.23 -0.44 -0.89
N GLU A 55 1.79 -0.41 -2.14
CA GLU A 55 2.35 -1.22 -3.21
C GLU A 55 3.65 -0.62 -3.73
N TYR A 56 4.61 -1.50 -3.95
CA TYR A 56 5.86 -1.19 -4.63
C TYR A 56 5.97 -2.03 -5.89
N ASN A 57 6.48 -1.42 -6.95
CA ASN A 57 6.85 -2.08 -8.19
C ASN A 57 8.29 -1.73 -8.55
N ALA A 58 9.15 -2.74 -8.66
CA ALA A 58 10.60 -2.57 -8.84
C ALA A 58 11.22 -1.54 -7.86
N GLY A 59 10.76 -1.53 -6.62
CA GLY A 59 11.25 -0.66 -5.54
C GLY A 59 10.62 0.73 -5.50
N SER A 60 9.89 1.19 -6.52
CA SER A 60 9.20 2.49 -6.50
C SER A 60 7.78 2.36 -5.97
N ASN A 61 7.28 3.42 -5.30
CA ASN A 61 5.88 3.53 -4.89
C ASN A 61 5.01 3.77 -6.14
N ILE A 62 4.63 2.67 -6.79
CA ILE A 62 3.80 2.65 -7.98
C ILE A 62 2.80 1.53 -7.77
N GLY A 63 1.53 1.89 -7.57
CA GLY A 63 0.47 0.94 -7.31
C GLY A 63 -0.55 1.45 -6.31
N TRP A 64 -1.14 0.54 -5.56
CA TRP A 64 -2.17 0.87 -4.58
C TRP A 64 -1.62 1.22 -3.20
N GLU A 65 -2.15 2.28 -2.60
CA GLU A 65 -2.08 2.54 -1.17
C GLU A 65 -3.44 2.19 -0.55
N ASN A 66 -3.45 1.33 0.47
CA ASN A 66 -4.67 0.78 1.04
C ASN A 66 -4.74 1.03 2.54
N GLU A 67 -5.91 1.43 3.03
CA GLU A 67 -6.21 1.46 4.47
C GLU A 67 -7.40 0.56 4.81
N TYR A 68 -7.28 -0.11 5.96
CA TYR A 68 -8.29 -1.03 6.46
C TYR A 68 -8.74 -0.61 7.85
N ASN A 69 -10.00 -0.88 8.18
CA ASN A 69 -10.52 -0.69 9.53
C ASN A 69 -10.05 -1.81 10.50
N LYS A 70 -10.42 -1.70 11.77
CA LYS A 70 -9.97 -2.61 12.85
C LYS A 70 -10.32 -4.09 12.63
N ILE A 71 -11.31 -4.39 11.80
CA ILE A 71 -11.70 -5.78 11.47
C ILE A 71 -11.11 -6.25 10.13
N GLY A 72 -10.29 -5.42 9.48
CA GLY A 72 -9.57 -5.73 8.25
C GLY A 72 -10.47 -5.62 7.01
N ILE A 73 -11.42 -4.68 7.01
CA ILE A 73 -12.20 -4.30 5.82
C ILE A 73 -11.55 -3.07 5.19
N LEU A 74 -11.41 -3.07 3.86
CA LEU A 74 -10.84 -1.96 3.10
C LEU A 74 -11.77 -0.74 3.20
N ILE A 75 -11.25 0.40 3.64
CA ILE A 75 -11.99 1.66 3.81
C ILE A 75 -11.48 2.79 2.92
N TYR A 76 -10.25 2.67 2.43
CA TYR A 76 -9.63 3.62 1.51
C TYR A 76 -8.65 2.91 0.59
N SER A 77 -8.62 3.31 -0.67
CA SER A 77 -7.62 2.86 -1.64
C SER A 77 -7.33 3.98 -2.63
N CYS A 78 -6.07 4.27 -2.92
CA CYS A 78 -5.70 5.16 -4.02
C CYS A 78 -4.59 4.56 -4.88
N TYR A 79 -4.67 4.80 -6.18
CA TYR A 79 -3.63 4.38 -7.12
C TYR A 79 -2.67 5.53 -7.38
N THR A 80 -1.39 5.30 -7.17
CA THR A 80 -0.31 6.27 -7.36
C THR A 80 0.64 5.79 -8.45
N VAL A 81 1.12 6.74 -9.25
CA VAL A 81 2.24 6.54 -10.16
C VAL A 81 3.29 7.59 -9.81
N GLY A 82 4.31 7.17 -9.06
CA GLY A 82 5.28 8.09 -8.51
C GLY A 82 4.62 9.05 -7.51
N PRO A 83 4.80 10.38 -7.64
CA PRO A 83 4.22 11.36 -6.72
C PRO A 83 2.76 11.70 -7.03
N THR A 84 2.19 11.11 -8.09
CA THR A 84 0.88 11.52 -8.60
C THR A 84 -0.19 10.46 -8.32
N THR A 85 -1.16 10.81 -7.48
CA THR A 85 -2.38 10.02 -7.31
C THR A 85 -3.27 10.18 -8.55
N GLN A 86 -3.71 9.06 -9.13
CA GLN A 86 -4.56 9.03 -10.33
C GLN A 86 -6.04 8.82 -10.00
N GLU A 87 -6.33 7.97 -9.02
CA GLU A 87 -7.69 7.63 -8.61
C GLU A 87 -7.75 7.31 -7.12
N VAL A 88 -8.90 7.61 -6.53
CA VAL A 88 -9.19 7.42 -5.11
C VAL A 88 -10.55 6.75 -4.96
N TYR A 89 -10.60 5.73 -4.09
CA TYR A 89 -11.79 5.00 -3.68
C TYR A 89 -11.94 5.12 -2.17
N LYS A 90 -13.17 5.38 -1.71
CA LYS A 90 -13.54 5.36 -0.30
C LYS A 90 -14.69 4.41 -0.08
N TYR A 91 -14.61 3.65 1.01
CA TYR A 91 -15.62 2.68 1.37
C TYR A 91 -16.14 2.98 2.78
N ASP A 92 -17.35 2.54 3.08
CA ASP A 92 -17.86 2.52 4.45
C ASP A 92 -17.20 1.41 5.28
N ASP A 93 -17.56 1.32 6.56
CA ASP A 93 -16.99 0.32 7.48
C ASP A 93 -17.39 -1.13 7.17
N GLU A 94 -18.37 -1.34 6.28
CA GLU A 94 -18.79 -2.66 5.79
C GLU A 94 -18.10 -3.03 4.47
N GLY A 95 -17.36 -2.09 3.87
CA GLY A 95 -16.61 -2.28 2.63
C GLY A 95 -17.41 -1.93 1.37
N ASN A 96 -18.55 -1.25 1.52
CA ASN A 96 -19.33 -0.76 0.38
C ASN A 96 -18.72 0.55 -0.14
N LEU A 97 -18.58 0.67 -1.46
CA LEU A 97 -18.05 1.88 -2.09
C LEU A 97 -19.01 3.07 -1.86
N ILE A 98 -18.48 4.17 -1.31
CA ILE A 98 -19.24 5.40 -1.05
C ILE A 98 -18.81 6.59 -1.93
N ASP A 99 -17.56 6.58 -2.41
CA ASP A 99 -17.01 7.67 -3.22
C ASP A 99 -15.89 7.16 -4.13
N HIS A 100 -15.80 7.70 -5.34
CA HIS A 100 -14.74 7.43 -6.31
C HIS A 100 -14.53 8.65 -7.20
N TYR A 101 -13.27 9.06 -7.34
CA TYR A 101 -12.88 10.12 -8.26
C TYR A 101 -11.47 9.90 -8.82
N THR A 102 -11.25 10.47 -10.00
CA THR A 102 -9.96 10.55 -10.68
C THR A 102 -9.39 11.96 -10.60
N LEU A 103 -8.07 12.10 -10.65
CA LEU A 103 -7.36 13.39 -10.55
C LEU A 103 -6.66 13.79 -11.86
#